data_AF-A0A7S2TW54-F1
#
_entry.id   AF-A0A7S2TW54-F1
#
_cell.length_a   1.000
_cell.length_b   1.000
_cell.length_c   1.000
_cell.angle_alpha   90.00
_cell.angle_beta   90.00
_cell.angle_gamma   90.00
#
_symmetry.space_group_name_H-M   'P 1'
#
loop_
_entity.id
_entity.type
_entity.pdbx_description
1 polymer ?
#
loop_
_entity_poly.entity_id
_entity_poly.type
_entity_poly.pdbx_seq_one_letter_code
_entity_poly.pdbx_strand_id
1 'polypeptide(L)'
;MSFVPPALAFLKDTSEILGLIAPYMDQVKPVCTPIESLLAAWFIAYCAHMIGVFAGGIATGKVDNVAPRQAKSKAAAEKGIFGNMTAYAMNAHNNRLEGFALYAAAVILCIVTKVDGTLLAKICTLYLITSAAFVAIYVLTALFPSMLKPPVSLIRSSVWFSNTLIACVLVKLASENASK
;
A
#
# COMPACT_ATOMS: atom_id res chain seq x y z
N MET A 1 -7.62 33.96 -1.57
CA MET A 1 -6.39 33.20 -1.85
C MET A 1 -6.43 31.92 -1.02
N SER A 2 -6.38 30.75 -1.65
CA SER A 2 -6.28 29.48 -0.92
C SER A 2 -4.84 29.29 -0.45
N PHE A 3 -4.64 29.14 0.86
CA PHE A 3 -3.34 28.77 1.42
C PHE A 3 -3.09 27.28 1.12
N VAL A 4 -2.14 27.00 0.23
CA VAL A 4 -1.62 25.64 0.04
C VAL A 4 -0.36 25.54 0.88
N PRO A 5 -0.29 24.65 1.87
CA PRO A 5 0.92 24.41 2.64
C PRO A 5 2.12 24.17 1.70
N PRO A 6 3.32 24.69 1.99
CA PRO A 6 4.50 24.51 1.13
C PRO A 6 4.80 23.03 0.83
N ALA A 7 4.56 22.15 1.80
CA ALA A 7 4.72 20.71 1.64
C ALA A 7 3.76 20.08 0.61
N LEU A 8 2.67 20.76 0.25
CA LEU A 8 1.68 20.33 -0.75
C LEU A 8 1.77 21.16 -2.03
N ALA A 9 2.75 22.07 -2.14
CA ALA A 9 2.91 22.92 -3.32
C ALA A 9 3.13 22.09 -4.60
N PHE A 10 3.78 20.92 -4.48
CA PHE A 10 3.98 20.00 -5.60
C PHE A 10 2.68 19.34 -6.10
N LEU A 11 1.59 19.37 -5.32
CA LEU A 11 0.27 18.86 -5.73
C LEU A 11 -0.59 19.91 -6.45
N LYS A 12 -0.09 21.15 -6.63
CA LYS A 12 -0.86 22.22 -7.27
C LYS A 12 -1.22 21.89 -8.72
N ASP A 13 -0.28 21.27 -9.42
CA ASP A 13 -0.42 20.91 -10.83
C ASP A 13 -0.16 19.42 -11.02
N THR A 14 -1.20 18.66 -11.42
CA THR A 14 -1.03 17.25 -11.78
C THR A 14 -0.14 17.08 -12.97
N SER A 15 -0.06 18.04 -13.88
CA SER A 15 0.75 17.93 -15.09
C SER A 15 2.24 17.86 -14.76
N GLU A 16 2.69 18.46 -13.66
CA GLU A 16 4.08 18.31 -13.17
C GLU A 16 4.31 16.88 -12.65
N ILE A 17 3.42 16.36 -11.80
CA ILE A 17 3.56 15.01 -11.24
C ILE A 17 3.40 13.94 -12.33
N LEU A 18 2.37 14.08 -13.16
CA LEU A 18 2.13 13.25 -14.32
C LEU A 18 3.29 13.38 -15.30
N GLY A 19 3.88 14.56 -15.47
CA GLY A 19 5.06 14.78 -16.31
C GLY A 19 6.30 14.04 -15.78
N LEU A 20 6.48 13.97 -14.46
CA LEU A 20 7.56 13.17 -13.85
C LEU A 20 7.39 11.66 -14.09
N ILE A 21 6.15 11.16 -14.08
CA ILE A 21 5.89 9.73 -14.24
C ILE A 21 5.56 9.32 -15.69
N ALA A 22 5.17 10.26 -16.56
CA ALA A 22 4.71 10.02 -17.92
C ALA A 22 5.69 9.18 -18.75
N PRO A 23 7.02 9.42 -18.72
CA PRO A 23 7.98 8.59 -19.45
C PRO A 23 7.95 7.10 -19.05
N TYR A 24 7.50 6.82 -17.83
CA TYR A 24 7.38 5.47 -17.30
C TYR A 24 5.97 4.89 -17.49
N MET A 25 4.94 5.72 -17.56
CA MET A 25 3.54 5.30 -17.74
C MET A 25 3.29 4.61 -19.07
N ASP A 26 4.08 4.91 -20.12
CA ASP A 26 4.00 4.19 -21.39
C ASP A 26 4.54 2.76 -21.31
N GLN A 27 5.40 2.48 -20.33
CA GLN A 27 5.98 1.17 -20.08
C GLN A 27 5.10 0.31 -19.16
N VAL A 28 4.22 0.94 -18.37
CA VAL A 28 3.27 0.25 -17.50
C VAL A 28 2.13 -0.31 -18.35
N LYS A 29 2.11 -1.62 -18.53
CA LYS A 29 0.96 -2.33 -19.09
C LYS A 29 -0.13 -2.45 -18.02
N PRO A 30 -1.39 -2.01 -18.29
CA PRO A 30 -2.47 -2.22 -17.35
C PRO A 30 -2.69 -3.73 -17.19
N VAL A 31 -2.54 -4.24 -15.97
CA VAL A 31 -2.71 -5.67 -15.66
C VAL A 31 -4.13 -6.02 -15.20
N CYS A 32 -4.89 -5.00 -14.80
CA CYS A 32 -6.26 -5.16 -14.32
C CYS A 32 -7.07 -3.87 -14.57
N THR A 33 -8.39 -4.01 -14.57
CA THR A 33 -9.31 -2.87 -14.53
C THR A 33 -9.24 -2.14 -13.17
N PRO A 34 -9.72 -0.89 -13.09
CA PRO A 34 -9.77 -0.15 -11.83
C PRO A 34 -10.62 -0.81 -10.74
N ILE A 35 -11.64 -1.60 -11.09
CA ILE A 35 -12.45 -2.33 -10.09
C ILE A 35 -11.70 -3.57 -9.60
N GLU A 36 -11.10 -4.32 -10.52
CA GLU A 36 -10.26 -5.48 -10.16
C GLU A 36 -9.07 -5.04 -9.29
N SER A 37 -8.53 -3.84 -9.49
CA SER A 37 -7.45 -3.33 -8.65
C SER A 37 -7.88 -3.07 -7.21
N LEU A 38 -9.14 -2.71 -6.95
CA LEU A 38 -9.67 -2.60 -5.59
C LEU A 38 -9.67 -3.96 -4.90
N LEU A 39 -10.14 -5.01 -5.60
CA LEU A 39 -10.15 -6.37 -5.08
C LEU A 39 -8.72 -6.88 -4.84
N ALA A 40 -7.81 -6.63 -5.78
CA ALA A 40 -6.41 -7.01 -5.67
C ALA A 40 -5.70 -6.28 -4.52
N ALA A 41 -5.93 -4.97 -4.35
CA ALA A 41 -5.36 -4.20 -3.25
C ALA A 41 -5.85 -4.69 -1.89
N TRP A 42 -7.15 -5.00 -1.78
CA TRP A 42 -7.72 -5.62 -0.59
C TRP A 42 -7.09 -6.99 -0.30
N PHE A 43 -6.99 -7.83 -1.33
CA PHE A 43 -6.35 -9.13 -1.21
C PHE A 43 -4.90 -9.02 -0.74
N ILE A 44 -4.09 -8.12 -1.31
CA ILE A 44 -2.70 -7.85 -0.89
C ILE A 44 -2.65 -7.46 0.59
N ALA A 45 -3.56 -6.60 1.06
CA ALA A 45 -3.64 -6.23 2.47
C ALA A 45 -3.91 -7.45 3.37
N TYR A 46 -4.77 -8.37 2.93
CA TYR A 46 -5.09 -9.61 3.65
C TYR A 46 -4.00 -10.67 3.55
N CYS A 47 -3.22 -10.73 2.47
CA CYS A 47 -2.06 -11.62 2.39
C CYS A 47 -1.09 -11.37 3.54
N ALA A 48 -0.84 -10.11 3.90
CA ALA A 48 -0.03 -9.77 5.07
C ALA A 48 -0.64 -10.32 6.36
N HIS A 49 -1.97 -10.23 6.50
CA HIS A 49 -2.65 -10.81 7.66
C HIS A 49 -2.49 -12.34 7.72
N MET A 50 -2.69 -13.03 6.59
CA MET A 50 -2.53 -14.48 6.51
C MET A 50 -1.12 -14.92 6.86
N ILE A 51 -0.09 -14.24 6.32
CA ILE A 51 1.31 -14.48 6.68
C ILE A 51 1.50 -14.36 8.19
N GLY A 52 0.95 -13.32 8.81
CA GLY A 52 1.04 -13.12 10.26
C GLY A 52 0.38 -14.25 11.07
N VAL A 53 -0.79 -14.73 10.62
CA VAL A 53 -1.49 -15.84 11.30
C VAL A 53 -0.70 -17.15 11.17
N PHE A 54 -0.20 -17.47 9.98
CA PHE A 54 0.59 -18.69 9.78
C PHE A 54 1.91 -18.65 10.53
N ALA A 55 2.66 -17.55 10.44
CA ALA A 55 3.90 -17.37 11.19
C ALA A 55 3.63 -17.44 12.71
N GLY A 56 2.52 -16.86 13.17
CA GLY A 56 2.16 -16.88 14.57
C GLY A 56 1.82 -18.27 15.08
N GLY A 57 1.07 -19.05 14.29
CA GLY A 57 0.76 -20.45 14.60
C GLY A 57 2.00 -21.33 14.65
N ILE A 58 2.99 -21.08 13.78
CA ILE A 58 4.30 -21.75 13.84
C ILE A 58 5.06 -21.34 15.10
N ALA A 59 5.10 -20.03 15.42
CA ALA A 59 5.84 -19.50 16.56
C ALA A 59 5.32 -20.05 17.91
N THR A 60 4.01 -20.21 18.06
CA THR A 60 3.37 -20.67 19.30
C THR A 60 3.03 -22.16 19.31
N GLY A 61 3.21 -22.85 18.18
CA GLY A 61 2.79 -24.25 17.98
C GLY A 61 1.26 -24.46 17.88
N LYS A 62 0.45 -23.39 17.90
CA LYS A 62 -1.02 -23.49 17.76
C LYS A 62 -1.67 -22.19 17.26
N VAL A 63 -2.75 -22.31 16.51
CA VAL A 63 -3.61 -21.17 16.16
C VAL A 63 -4.77 -21.09 17.15
N ASP A 64 -4.75 -20.10 18.04
CA ASP A 64 -5.83 -19.83 18.99
C ASP A 64 -6.79 -18.76 18.44
N ASN A 65 -8.00 -19.19 18.08
CA ASN A 65 -9.06 -18.34 17.57
C ASN A 65 -10.11 -17.96 18.63
N VAL A 66 -9.96 -18.38 19.88
CA VAL A 66 -10.88 -18.02 20.97
C VAL A 66 -10.68 -16.56 21.35
N ALA A 67 -9.43 -16.10 21.39
CA ALA A 67 -9.06 -14.71 21.66
C ALA A 67 -8.03 -14.20 20.64
N PRO A 68 -8.42 -13.99 19.36
CA PRO A 68 -7.49 -13.82 18.25
C PRO A 68 -6.58 -12.58 18.40
N ARG A 69 -7.05 -11.52 19.06
CA ARG A 69 -6.24 -10.32 19.33
C ARG A 69 -5.13 -10.60 20.35
N GLN A 70 -5.45 -11.35 21.41
CA GLN A 70 -4.47 -11.73 22.44
C GLN A 70 -3.49 -12.77 21.89
N ALA A 71 -3.98 -13.74 21.11
CA ALA A 71 -3.15 -14.74 20.45
C ALA A 71 -2.09 -14.10 19.55
N LYS A 72 -2.47 -13.08 18.76
CA LYS A 72 -1.53 -12.31 17.92
C LYS A 72 -0.46 -11.59 18.75
N SER A 73 -0.85 -10.94 19.84
CA SER A 73 0.11 -10.26 20.72
C SER A 73 1.10 -11.23 21.37
N LYS A 74 0.62 -12.42 21.76
CA LYS A 74 1.48 -13.48 22.31
C LYS A 74 2.46 -14.00 21.26
N ALA A 75 1.95 -14.35 20.08
CA ALA A 75 2.77 -14.83 18.96
C ALA A 75 3.82 -13.80 18.50
N ALA A 76 3.48 -12.52 18.49
CA ALA A 76 4.42 -11.45 18.16
C ALA A 76 5.50 -11.22 19.24
N ALA A 77 5.25 -11.66 20.48
CA ALA A 77 6.21 -11.59 21.58
C ALA A 77 7.15 -12.80 21.63
N GLU A 78 6.87 -13.86 20.87
CA GLU A 78 7.74 -15.03 20.78
C GLU A 78 9.10 -14.66 20.18
N LYS A 79 10.17 -15.18 20.78
CA LYS A 79 11.53 -14.95 20.29
C LYS A 79 11.77 -15.77 19.03
N GLY A 80 12.33 -15.14 18.00
CA GLY A 80 12.77 -15.82 16.78
C GLY A 80 12.17 -15.23 15.52
N ILE A 81 12.46 -15.89 14.39
CA ILE A 81 12.11 -15.40 13.06
C ILE A 81 10.58 -15.33 12.89
N PHE A 82 9.85 -16.36 13.32
CA PHE A 82 8.39 -16.43 13.12
C PHE A 82 7.60 -15.47 14.02
N GLY A 83 8.04 -15.23 15.26
CA GLY A 83 7.44 -14.20 16.12
C GLY A 83 7.65 -12.78 15.55
N ASN A 84 8.87 -12.48 15.11
CA ASN A 84 9.16 -11.23 14.39
C ASN A 84 8.33 -11.11 13.11
N MET A 85 8.27 -12.16 12.29
CA MET A 85 7.49 -12.17 11.05
C MET A 85 6.00 -11.92 11.32
N THR A 86 5.46 -12.48 12.39
CA THR A 86 4.09 -12.18 12.86
C THR A 86 3.90 -10.70 13.14
N ALA A 87 4.81 -10.09 13.92
CA ALA A 87 4.75 -8.67 14.25
C ALA A 87 4.82 -7.78 13.00
N TYR A 88 5.79 -8.04 12.11
CA TYR A 88 5.96 -7.27 10.87
C TYR A 88 4.78 -7.43 9.91
N ALA A 89 4.26 -8.65 9.74
CA ALA A 89 3.13 -8.92 8.85
C ALA A 89 1.82 -8.28 9.35
N MET A 90 1.57 -8.31 10.66
CA MET A 90 0.41 -7.63 11.25
C MET A 90 0.49 -6.10 11.12
N ASN A 91 1.69 -5.53 11.29
CA ASN A 91 1.89 -4.10 11.08
C ASN A 91 1.75 -3.71 9.60
N ALA A 92 2.24 -4.54 8.68
CA ALA A 92 2.04 -4.35 7.24
C ALA A 92 0.56 -4.38 6.86
N HIS A 93 -0.21 -5.33 7.41
CA HIS A 93 -1.66 -5.42 7.22
C HIS A 93 -2.38 -4.12 7.64
N ASN A 94 -2.13 -3.65 8.87
CA ASN A 94 -2.76 -2.41 9.37
C ASN A 94 -2.41 -1.20 8.49
N ASN A 95 -1.14 -1.06 8.11
CA ASN A 95 -0.69 0.01 7.22
C ASN A 95 -1.32 -0.06 5.82
N ARG A 96 -1.64 -1.27 5.33
CA ARG A 96 -2.35 -1.43 4.05
C ARG A 96 -3.83 -1.12 4.17
N LEU A 97 -4.48 -1.49 5.27
CA LEU A 97 -5.89 -1.13 5.49
C LEU A 97 -6.09 0.40 5.57
N GLU A 98 -5.19 1.11 6.26
CA GLU A 98 -5.24 2.57 6.35
C GLU A 98 -5.10 3.23 4.96
N GLY A 99 -4.12 2.79 4.16
CA GLY A 99 -3.92 3.30 2.81
C GLY A 99 -4.99 2.87 1.80
N PHE A 100 -5.61 1.71 2.01
CA PHE A 100 -6.63 1.15 1.13
C PHE A 100 -7.88 2.03 1.09
N ALA A 101 -8.35 2.54 2.23
CA ALA A 101 -9.56 3.36 2.27
C ALA A 101 -9.42 4.63 1.41
N LEU A 102 -8.28 5.32 1.50
CA LEU A 102 -7.98 6.49 0.68
C LEU A 102 -7.87 6.14 -0.80
N TYR A 103 -7.15 5.06 -1.13
CA TYR A 103 -7.01 4.59 -2.51
C TYR A 103 -8.35 4.20 -3.13
N ALA A 104 -9.17 3.43 -2.42
CA ALA A 104 -10.46 2.98 -2.89
C ALA A 104 -11.41 4.16 -3.17
N ALA A 105 -11.47 5.13 -2.25
CA ALA A 105 -12.23 6.36 -2.46
C ALA A 105 -11.73 7.13 -3.70
N ALA A 106 -10.41 7.25 -3.86
CA ALA A 106 -9.81 7.96 -5.00
C ALA A 106 -10.13 7.30 -6.36
N VAL A 107 -10.04 5.96 -6.44
CA VAL A 107 -10.39 5.21 -7.65
C VAL A 107 -11.88 5.36 -7.98
N ILE A 108 -12.77 5.23 -6.98
CA ILE A 108 -14.21 5.41 -7.17
C ILE A 108 -14.50 6.83 -7.67
N LEU A 109 -13.84 7.86 -7.10
CA LEU A 109 -13.96 9.23 -7.58
C LEU A 109 -13.53 9.36 -9.04
N CYS A 110 -12.40 8.79 -9.45
CA CYS A 110 -11.97 8.80 -10.85
C CYS A 110 -12.98 8.14 -11.79
N ILE A 111 -13.61 7.05 -11.36
CA ILE A 111 -14.64 6.35 -12.15
C ILE A 111 -15.88 7.24 -12.30
N VAL A 112 -16.38 7.80 -11.19
CA VAL A 112 -17.57 8.66 -11.18
C VAL A 112 -17.36 9.91 -12.02
N THR A 113 -16.16 10.50 -11.97
CA THR A 113 -15.83 11.69 -12.75
C THR A 113 -15.40 11.36 -14.17
N LYS A 114 -15.41 10.09 -14.60
CA LYS A 114 -15.10 9.64 -15.97
C LYS A 114 -13.68 9.97 -16.44
N VAL A 115 -12.69 9.79 -15.57
CA VAL A 115 -11.28 9.81 -15.94
C VAL A 115 -11.00 8.74 -17.01
N ASP A 116 -10.06 9.00 -17.92
CA ASP A 116 -9.64 8.03 -18.95
C ASP A 116 -9.31 6.66 -18.33
N GLY A 117 -10.00 5.62 -18.81
CA GLY A 117 -9.92 4.29 -18.22
C GLY A 117 -8.55 3.64 -18.37
N THR A 118 -7.84 3.90 -19.47
CA THR A 118 -6.50 3.33 -19.72
C THR A 118 -5.48 3.93 -18.76
N LEU A 119 -5.47 5.26 -18.63
CA LEU A 119 -4.63 5.97 -17.67
C LEU A 119 -4.91 5.51 -16.23
N LEU A 120 -6.19 5.45 -15.85
CA LEU A 120 -6.59 5.02 -14.51
C LEU A 120 -6.12 3.59 -14.22
N ALA A 121 -6.28 2.65 -15.17
CA ALA A 121 -5.82 1.26 -15.03
C ALA A 121 -4.30 1.15 -14.87
N LYS A 122 -3.52 1.98 -15.58
CA LYS A 122 -2.06 2.05 -15.41
C LYS A 122 -1.66 2.56 -14.03
N ILE A 123 -2.28 3.63 -13.54
CA ILE A 123 -2.01 4.16 -12.19
C ILE A 123 -2.38 3.14 -11.12
N CYS A 124 -3.52 2.46 -11.28
CA CYS A 124 -3.94 1.37 -10.39
C CYS A 124 -2.95 0.21 -10.40
N THR A 125 -2.42 -0.16 -11.55
CA THR A 125 -1.37 -1.19 -11.67
C THR A 125 -0.11 -0.79 -10.90
N LEU A 126 0.31 0.47 -11.01
CA LEU A 126 1.46 0.99 -10.24
C LEU A 126 1.21 0.88 -8.73
N TYR A 127 0.01 1.26 -8.27
CA TYR A 127 -0.37 1.13 -6.86
C TYR A 127 -0.30 -0.32 -6.37
N LEU A 128 -0.74 -1.29 -7.17
CA LEU A 128 -0.67 -2.71 -6.82
C LEU A 128 0.78 -3.19 -6.71
N ILE A 129 1.63 -2.81 -7.64
CA ILE A 129 3.07 -3.14 -7.63
C ILE A 129 3.71 -2.58 -6.36
N THR A 130 3.51 -1.28 -6.07
CA THR A 130 4.07 -0.65 -4.88
C THR A 130 3.47 -1.19 -3.59
N SER A 131 2.21 -1.62 -3.59
CA SER A 131 1.57 -2.23 -2.41
C SER A 131 2.10 -3.64 -2.15
N ALA A 132 2.24 -4.47 -3.19
CA ALA A 132 2.84 -5.79 -3.08
C ALA A 132 4.31 -5.69 -2.63
N ALA A 133 5.08 -4.79 -3.22
CA ALA A 133 6.46 -4.53 -2.84
C ALA A 133 6.57 -4.05 -1.38
N PHE A 134 5.69 -3.13 -0.94
CA PHE A 134 5.65 -2.69 0.46
C PHE A 134 5.43 -3.87 1.41
N VAL A 135 4.40 -4.70 1.16
CA VAL A 135 4.11 -5.87 2.01
C VAL A 135 5.30 -6.82 2.05
N ALA A 136 5.89 -7.14 0.89
CA ALA A 136 7.05 -8.01 0.80
C ALA A 136 8.24 -7.48 1.60
N ILE A 137 8.64 -6.21 1.37
CA ILE A 137 9.76 -5.58 2.08
C ILE A 137 9.50 -5.53 3.59
N TYR A 138 8.27 -5.19 3.99
CA TYR A 138 7.89 -5.10 5.40
C TYR A 138 8.02 -6.46 6.10
N VAL A 139 7.48 -7.53 5.52
CA VAL A 139 7.53 -8.89 6.08
C VAL A 139 8.96 -9.43 6.07
N LEU A 140 9.69 -9.26 4.96
CA LEU A 140 11.07 -9.74 4.83
C LEU A 140 12.03 -9.02 5.77
N THR A 141 11.66 -7.84 6.30
CA THR A 141 12.39 -7.16 7.40
C THR A 141 12.65 -8.09 8.60
N ALA A 142 11.77 -9.07 8.83
CA ALA A 142 11.94 -10.08 9.87
C ALA A 142 13.16 -11.00 9.66
N LEU A 143 13.61 -11.18 8.41
CA LEU A 143 14.71 -12.05 8.04
C LEU A 143 16.07 -11.34 8.09
N PHE A 144 16.09 -10.00 8.07
CA PHE A 144 17.33 -9.24 7.99
C PHE A 144 18.00 -9.07 9.37
N PRO A 145 19.34 -9.13 9.42
CA PRO A 145 20.10 -8.81 10.63
C PRO A 145 19.91 -7.35 11.01
N SER A 146 20.11 -7.02 12.29
CA SER A 146 19.86 -5.68 12.86
C SER A 146 20.51 -4.54 12.08
N MET A 147 21.73 -4.75 11.57
CA MET A 147 22.48 -3.79 10.76
C MET A 147 21.82 -3.42 9.42
N LEU A 148 21.04 -4.32 8.82
CA LEU A 148 20.34 -4.08 7.55
C LEU A 148 18.91 -3.54 7.75
N LYS A 149 18.38 -3.52 8.98
CA LYS A 149 17.02 -3.04 9.24
C LYS A 149 16.82 -1.54 8.96
N PRO A 150 17.75 -0.63 9.32
CA PRO A 150 17.58 0.80 9.01
C PRO A 150 17.44 1.11 7.51
N PRO A 151 18.34 0.65 6.61
CA PRO A 151 18.17 0.93 5.19
C PRO A 151 16.93 0.28 4.61
N VAL A 152 16.58 -0.95 5.02
CA VAL A 152 15.34 -1.62 4.60
C VAL A 152 14.11 -0.83 5.06
N SER A 153 14.12 -0.28 6.28
CA SER A 153 13.04 0.57 6.78
C SER A 153 12.90 1.86 5.98
N LEU A 154 14.01 2.47 5.54
CA LEU A 154 13.95 3.66 4.68
C LEU A 154 13.30 3.34 3.34
N ILE A 155 13.74 2.26 2.68
CA ILE A 155 13.16 1.80 1.41
C ILE A 155 11.65 1.56 1.59
N ARG A 156 11.27 0.83 2.65
CA ARG A 156 9.88 0.56 2.99
C ARG A 156 9.06 1.84 3.18
N SER A 157 9.59 2.85 3.88
CA SER A 157 8.94 4.14 4.05
C SER A 157 8.79 4.88 2.72
N SER A 158 9.79 4.82 1.84
CA SER A 158 9.68 5.38 0.49
C SER A 158 8.58 4.70 -0.33
N VAL A 159 8.51 3.36 -0.33
CA VAL A 159 7.44 2.62 -1.04
C VAL A 159 6.06 2.92 -0.44
N TRP A 160 5.98 3.05 0.89
CA TRP A 160 4.75 3.48 1.57
C TRP A 160 4.33 4.87 1.10
N PHE A 161 5.26 5.83 1.09
CA PHE A 161 5.00 7.20 0.66
C PHE A 161 4.55 7.26 -0.81
N SER A 162 5.19 6.48 -1.69
CA SER A 162 4.76 6.36 -3.09
C SER A 162 3.32 5.87 -3.23
N ASN A 163 2.87 4.90 -2.43
CA ASN A 163 1.47 4.45 -2.45
C ASN A 163 0.50 5.58 -2.06
N THR A 164 0.83 6.34 -1.02
CA THR A 164 0.02 7.48 -0.57
C THR A 164 -0.01 8.56 -1.65
N LEU A 165 1.14 8.85 -2.26
CA LEU A 165 1.25 9.81 -3.35
C LEU A 165 0.39 9.42 -4.55
N ILE A 166 0.39 8.14 -4.94
CA ILE A 166 -0.47 7.63 -6.02
C ILE A 166 -1.95 7.88 -5.71
N ALA A 167 -2.40 7.64 -4.47
CA ALA A 167 -3.78 7.91 -4.08
C ALA A 167 -4.11 9.41 -4.16
N CYS A 168 -3.19 10.29 -3.73
CA CYS A 168 -3.36 11.74 -3.87
C CYS A 168 -3.46 12.19 -5.34
N VAL A 169 -2.63 11.61 -6.23
CA VAL A 169 -2.68 11.86 -7.68
C VAL A 169 -4.05 11.47 -8.25
N LEU A 170 -4.61 10.34 -7.85
CA LEU A 170 -5.95 9.90 -8.25
C LEU A 170 -7.04 10.89 -7.81
N VAL A 171 -7.02 11.33 -6.54
CA VAL A 171 -7.99 12.32 -6.03
C VAL A 171 -7.94 13.61 -6.86
N LYS A 172 -6.74 14.10 -7.13
CA LYS A 172 -6.55 15.34 -7.89
C LYS A 172 -6.98 15.17 -9.36
N LEU A 173 -6.63 14.05 -9.99
CA LEU A 173 -7.08 13.71 -11.35
C LEU A 173 -8.61 13.66 -11.44
N ALA A 174 -9.26 13.07 -10.43
CA ALA A 174 -10.73 13.07 -10.35
C ALA A 174 -11.29 14.49 -10.24
N SER A 175 -10.70 15.35 -9.41
CA SER A 175 -11.11 16.75 -9.21
C SER A 175 -11.00 17.57 -10.49
N GLU A 176 -9.93 17.39 -11.27
CA GLU A 176 -9.72 18.11 -12.53
C GLU A 176 -10.72 17.66 -13.60
N ASN A 177 -11.02 16.35 -13.66
CA ASN A 177 -11.99 15.84 -14.61
C ASN A 177 -13.43 16.22 -14.26
N ALA A 178 -13.75 16.41 -12.97
CA ALA A 178 -15.06 16.91 -12.53
C ALA A 178 -15.31 18.38 -12.89
N SER A 179 -14.25 19.13 -13.20
CA SER A 179 -14.33 20.58 -13.50
C SER A 179 -14.44 20.86 -15.00
N LYS A 180 -14.45 19.83 -15.84
CA LYS A 180 -14.66 19.90 -17.29
C LYS A 180 -16.11 19.67 -17.64
#